data_AF-A0A8B6H1N3-F1
#
_entry.id   AF-A0A8B6H1N3-F1
#
_cell.length_a   1.000
_cell.length_b   1.000
_cell.length_c   1.000
_cell.angle_alpha   90.00
_cell.angle_beta   90.00
_cell.angle_gamma   90.00
#
_symmetry.space_group_name_H-M   'P 1'
#
loop_
_entity.id
_entity.type
_entity.pdbx_description
1 polymer ?
#
loop_
_entity_poly.entity_id
_entity_poly.type
_entity_poly.pdbx_seq_one_letter_code
_entity_poly.pdbx_strand_id
1 'polypeptide(L)'
;MYLCVNFVQKKIHSKLKSTDQHELINLKDFGSEDVAKAIRKVDLRTMSCTIHTDQICCAFCTDCDQPVCMDCLIDSHKKHEYTKLNEVDDTTISEMKELQNKLESCLQFCGNVKERLEKILLDGDKTFQEIKDQILLTKKEIKETVSKYAEELLEELESIWKPTENQIKT
;
A
#
# COMPACT_ATOMS: atom_id res chain seq x y z
N MET A 1 -29.67 -8.28 24.06
CA MET A 1 -29.27 -9.69 24.22
C MET A 1 -30.20 -10.34 25.24
N TYR A 2 -31.33 -10.90 24.80
CA TYR A 2 -32.22 -11.62 25.71
C TYR A 2 -31.78 -13.09 25.75
N LEU A 3 -31.08 -13.48 26.83
CA LEU A 3 -30.88 -14.88 27.14
C LEU A 3 -32.24 -15.47 27.52
N CYS A 4 -32.67 -16.52 26.83
CA CYS A 4 -33.96 -17.15 27.06
C CYS A 4 -33.97 -17.79 28.47
N VAL A 5 -34.58 -17.11 29.44
CA VAL A 5 -34.57 -17.50 30.87
C VAL A 5 -35.55 -18.65 31.17
N ASN A 6 -36.39 -19.05 30.22
CA ASN A 6 -37.37 -20.11 30.45
C ASN A 6 -36.88 -21.44 29.89
N PHE A 7 -36.27 -22.20 30.80
CA PHE A 7 -35.80 -23.56 30.59
C PHE A 7 -36.97 -24.53 30.38
N VAL A 8 -36.64 -25.70 29.82
CA VAL A 8 -37.46 -26.93 29.73
C VAL A 8 -38.44 -27.01 28.56
N GLN A 9 -37.92 -27.06 27.31
CA GLN A 9 -38.15 -28.20 26.39
C GLN A 9 -37.80 -27.84 24.93
N LYS A 10 -36.78 -28.52 24.39
CA LYS A 10 -36.36 -28.49 22.97
C LYS A 10 -37.52 -28.72 21.97
N LYS A 11 -38.58 -29.40 22.42
CA LYS A 11 -39.79 -29.73 21.62
C LYS A 11 -40.78 -28.57 21.45
N ILE A 12 -40.70 -27.51 22.26
CA ILE A 12 -41.65 -26.38 22.21
C ILE A 12 -41.09 -25.25 21.34
N HIS A 13 -39.77 -25.04 21.37
CA HIS A 13 -39.09 -24.02 20.54
C HIS A 13 -39.21 -24.28 19.03
N SER A 14 -39.16 -25.54 18.58
CA SER A 14 -39.34 -25.88 17.17
C SER A 14 -40.79 -25.79 16.69
N LYS A 15 -41.72 -25.37 17.56
CA LYS A 15 -43.17 -25.28 17.26
C LYS A 15 -43.71 -23.86 17.43
N LEU A 16 -42.90 -22.93 17.94
CA LEU A 16 -43.26 -21.53 18.11
C LEU A 16 -42.78 -20.76 16.87
N LYS A 17 -43.72 -20.15 16.15
CA LYS A 17 -43.45 -19.39 14.92
C LYS A 17 -42.43 -18.27 15.11
N SER A 18 -42.36 -17.70 16.32
CA SER A 18 -41.40 -16.67 16.72
C SER A 18 -39.98 -17.20 16.98
N THR A 19 -39.78 -18.51 16.96
CA THR A 19 -38.49 -19.17 17.22
C THR A 19 -38.12 -20.19 16.15
N ASP A 20 -38.80 -20.19 14.99
CA ASP A 20 -38.48 -21.06 13.85
C ASP A 20 -37.07 -20.80 13.28
N GLN A 21 -36.51 -19.61 13.52
CA GLN A 21 -35.15 -19.23 13.12
C GLN A 21 -34.14 -19.25 14.29
N HIS A 22 -34.55 -19.70 15.49
CA HIS A 22 -33.65 -19.80 16.64
C HIS A 22 -33.06 -21.21 16.76
N GLU A 23 -31.73 -21.29 16.79
CA GLU A 23 -30.97 -22.52 17.02
C GLU A 23 -30.49 -22.59 18.48
N LEU A 24 -30.85 -23.66 19.20
CA LEU A 24 -30.42 -23.88 20.58
C LEU A 24 -29.05 -24.55 20.62
N ILE A 25 -28.04 -23.81 21.07
CA ILE A 25 -26.68 -24.32 21.27
C ILE A 25 -26.46 -24.55 22.78
N ASN A 26 -25.85 -25.68 23.13
CA ASN A 26 -25.54 -25.99 24.51
C ASN A 26 -24.31 -25.17 24.95
N LEU A 27 -24.36 -24.56 26.14
CA LEU A 27 -23.27 -23.67 26.59
C LEU A 27 -21.92 -24.38 26.73
N LYS A 28 -21.92 -25.70 26.92
CA LYS A 28 -20.71 -26.53 26.98
C LYS A 28 -20.05 -26.77 25.62
N ASP A 29 -20.83 -26.65 24.55
CA ASP A 29 -20.39 -26.87 23.18
C ASP A 29 -20.09 -25.53 22.48
N PHE A 30 -20.17 -24.40 23.20
CA PHE A 30 -20.02 -23.06 22.66
C PHE A 30 -18.56 -22.60 22.73
N GLY A 31 -17.84 -22.71 21.60
CA GLY A 31 -16.45 -22.29 21.46
C GLY A 31 -16.28 -20.87 20.86
N SER A 32 -15.03 -20.41 20.77
CA SER A 32 -14.69 -19.12 20.13
C SER A 32 -15.10 -19.05 18.65
N GLU A 33 -15.11 -20.18 17.96
CA GLU A 33 -15.55 -20.29 16.57
C GLU A 33 -17.07 -20.20 16.45
N ASP A 34 -17.80 -20.64 17.48
CA ASP A 34 -19.25 -20.47 17.57
C ASP A 34 -19.62 -19.03 17.93
N VAL A 35 -18.76 -18.29 18.63
CA VAL A 35 -18.89 -16.83 18.79
C VAL A 35 -18.78 -16.14 17.43
N ALA A 36 -17.79 -16.49 16.61
CA ALA A 36 -17.64 -15.91 15.27
C ALA A 36 -18.82 -16.28 14.34
N LYS A 37 -19.31 -17.53 14.41
CA LYS A 37 -20.51 -17.97 13.66
C LYS A 37 -21.79 -17.32 14.19
N ALA A 38 -21.92 -17.16 15.51
CA ALA A 38 -23.05 -16.48 16.14
C ALA A 38 -23.03 -14.99 15.82
N ILE A 39 -21.88 -14.31 15.81
CA ILE A 39 -21.75 -12.92 15.36
C ILE A 39 -22.06 -12.80 13.86
N ARG A 40 -21.64 -13.77 13.03
CA ARG A 40 -22.02 -13.83 11.60
C ARG A 40 -23.53 -14.10 11.39
N LYS A 41 -24.19 -14.79 12.32
CA LYS A 41 -25.64 -15.09 12.30
C LYS A 41 -26.50 -14.04 13.03
N VAL A 42 -25.95 -13.31 14.00
CA VAL A 42 -26.50 -12.09 14.62
C VAL A 42 -26.31 -10.97 13.60
N ASP A 43 -27.07 -11.10 12.53
CA ASP A 43 -27.75 -10.05 11.82
C ASP A 43 -27.09 -8.65 11.75
N LEU A 44 -25.82 -8.61 11.38
CA LEU A 44 -25.25 -7.44 10.73
C LEU A 44 -25.83 -7.23 9.30
N ARG A 45 -26.71 -8.14 8.85
CA ARG A 45 -27.40 -8.08 7.55
C ARG A 45 -28.73 -7.32 7.60
N THR A 46 -29.23 -6.95 8.77
CA THR A 46 -30.45 -6.15 8.89
C THR A 46 -30.13 -4.71 9.20
N MET A 47 -29.70 -3.99 8.15
CA MET A 47 -29.68 -2.52 8.16
C MET A 47 -31.12 -2.02 8.29
N SER A 48 -31.47 -1.45 9.44
CA SER A 48 -32.76 -0.77 9.61
C SER A 48 -32.81 0.49 8.74
N CYS A 49 -33.95 0.79 8.14
CA CYS A 49 -34.12 2.02 7.39
C CYS A 49 -34.01 3.24 8.32
N THR A 50 -33.29 4.26 7.88
CA THR A 50 -33.12 5.51 8.63
C THR A 50 -34.40 6.35 8.71
N ILE A 51 -35.31 6.16 7.76
CA ILE A 51 -36.63 6.83 7.70
C ILE A 51 -37.70 5.98 8.39
N HIS A 52 -37.72 4.68 8.09
CA HIS A 52 -38.68 3.72 8.64
C HIS A 52 -37.96 2.80 9.63
N THR A 53 -37.75 3.27 10.87
CA THR A 53 -36.89 2.62 11.87
C THR A 53 -37.29 1.19 12.23
N ASP A 54 -38.57 0.83 12.06
CA ASP A 54 -39.11 -0.51 12.31
C ASP A 54 -38.99 -1.44 11.09
N GLN A 55 -38.52 -0.93 9.95
CA GLN A 55 -38.37 -1.66 8.69
C GLN A 55 -36.91 -1.95 8.39
N ILE A 56 -36.70 -3.11 7.77
CA ILE A 56 -35.38 -3.59 7.36
C ILE A 56 -35.18 -3.23 5.89
N CYS A 57 -33.99 -2.73 5.55
CA CYS A 57 -33.61 -2.51 4.17
C CYS A 57 -33.44 -3.85 3.44
N CYS A 58 -34.13 -3.99 2.31
CA CYS A 58 -34.17 -5.24 1.54
C CYS A 58 -33.64 -5.08 0.11
N ALA A 59 -33.36 -3.84 -0.32
CA ALA A 59 -32.82 -3.51 -1.62
C ALA A 59 -31.74 -2.44 -1.52
N PHE A 60 -30.92 -2.32 -2.55
CA PHE A 60 -29.97 -1.25 -2.75
C PHE A 60 -30.44 -0.39 -3.92
N CYS A 61 -30.66 0.90 -3.69
CA CYS A 61 -31.01 1.84 -4.75
C CYS A 61 -29.73 2.32 -5.43
N THR A 62 -29.55 1.97 -6.71
CA THR A 62 -28.32 2.28 -7.46
C THR A 62 -28.20 3.77 -7.80
N ASP A 63 -29.32 4.47 -7.98
CA ASP A 63 -29.32 5.91 -8.28
C ASP A 63 -28.94 6.77 -7.06
N CYS A 64 -29.19 6.25 -5.86
CA CYS A 64 -28.97 6.95 -4.59
C CYS A 64 -27.83 6.36 -3.76
N ASP A 65 -27.18 5.31 -4.27
CA ASP A 65 -26.06 4.59 -3.66
C ASP A 65 -26.30 4.22 -2.18
N GLN A 66 -27.49 3.70 -1.86
CA GLN A 66 -27.88 3.42 -0.48
C GLN A 66 -28.89 2.28 -0.32
N PRO A 67 -28.86 1.57 0.84
CA PRO A 67 -29.84 0.54 1.15
C PRO A 67 -31.20 1.15 1.52
N VAL A 68 -32.28 0.60 0.97
CA VAL A 68 -33.67 1.07 1.15
C VAL A 68 -34.62 -0.06 1.56
N CYS A 69 -35.65 0.27 2.36
CA CYS A 69 -36.74 -0.65 2.70
C CYS A 69 -37.87 -0.60 1.66
N MET A 70 -38.83 -1.51 1.78
CA MET A 70 -39.99 -1.58 0.87
C MET A 70 -40.82 -0.29 0.86
N ASP A 71 -41.02 0.35 2.00
CA ASP A 71 -41.80 1.59 2.08
C ASP A 71 -41.11 2.73 1.31
N CYS A 72 -39.78 2.86 1.45
CA CYS A 72 -38.97 3.79 0.67
C CYS A 72 -39.05 3.51 -0.84
N LEU A 73 -39.07 2.24 -1.26
CA LEU A 73 -39.22 1.87 -2.67
C LEU A 73 -40.56 2.28 -3.26
N ILE A 74 -41.63 2.27 -2.46
CA ILE A 74 -42.99 2.61 -2.93
C ILE A 74 -43.23 4.12 -2.93
N ASP A 75 -42.60 4.83 -2.01
CA ASP A 75 -42.77 6.28 -1.84
C ASP A 75 -41.68 7.08 -2.58
N SER A 76 -40.51 7.25 -1.96
CA SER A 76 -39.46 8.16 -2.44
C SER A 76 -38.59 7.61 -3.57
N HIS A 77 -38.44 6.28 -3.72
CA HIS A 77 -37.57 5.64 -4.71
C HIS A 77 -38.35 4.93 -5.83
N LYS A 78 -39.64 5.25 -6.02
CA LYS A 78 -40.54 4.55 -6.96
C LYS A 78 -40.05 4.47 -8.42
N LYS A 79 -39.23 5.44 -8.84
CA LYS A 79 -38.72 5.54 -10.21
C LYS A 79 -37.22 5.24 -10.32
N HIS A 80 -36.58 4.87 -9.22
CA HIS A 80 -35.15 4.60 -9.22
C HIS A 80 -34.88 3.14 -9.55
N GLU A 81 -33.71 2.88 -10.13
CA GLU A 81 -33.20 1.54 -10.26
C GLU A 81 -32.75 0.99 -8.89
N TYR A 82 -33.01 -0.29 -8.67
CA TYR A 82 -32.63 -0.99 -7.46
C TYR A 82 -32.34 -2.45 -7.72
N THR A 83 -31.49 -3.02 -6.87
CA THR A 83 -31.09 -4.42 -6.89
C THR A 83 -31.33 -5.04 -5.51
N LYS A 84 -31.51 -6.36 -5.45
CA LYS A 84 -31.64 -7.04 -4.17
C LYS A 84 -30.29 -7.01 -3.46
N LEU A 85 -30.29 -6.73 -2.16
CA LEU A 85 -29.07 -6.65 -1.36
C LEU A 85 -28.21 -7.93 -1.44
N ASN A 86 -28.83 -9.10 -1.63
CA ASN A 86 -28.12 -10.37 -1.77
C ASN A 86 -27.37 -10.54 -3.12
N GLU A 87 -27.72 -9.77 -4.16
CA GLU A 87 -27.12 -9.87 -5.51
C GLU A 87 -26.00 -8.82 -5.72
N VAL A 88 -26.01 -7.74 -4.94
CA VAL A 88 -24.99 -6.68 -5.01
C VAL A 88 -23.64 -7.17 -4.47
N ASP A 89 -23.65 -8.09 -3.52
CA ASP A 89 -22.48 -8.46 -2.72
C ASP A 89 -21.37 -9.11 -3.58
N ASP A 90 -21.68 -10.10 -4.43
CA ASP A 90 -20.63 -10.85 -5.13
C ASP A 90 -19.92 -10.05 -6.24
N THR A 91 -20.66 -9.26 -7.02
CA THR A 91 -20.08 -8.46 -8.10
C THR A 91 -19.24 -7.31 -7.55
N THR A 92 -19.75 -6.56 -6.57
CA THR A 92 -18.98 -5.46 -5.96
C THR A 92 -17.75 -6.00 -5.22
N ILE A 93 -17.86 -7.13 -4.51
CA ILE A 93 -16.69 -7.78 -3.89
C ILE A 93 -15.65 -8.16 -4.95
N SER A 94 -16.06 -8.68 -6.10
CA SER A 94 -15.15 -9.03 -7.20
C SER A 94 -14.44 -7.80 -7.76
N GLU A 95 -15.18 -6.73 -8.05
CA GLU A 95 -14.62 -5.48 -8.56
C GLU A 95 -13.66 -4.83 -7.55
N MET A 96 -14.02 -4.82 -6.27
CA MET A 96 -13.15 -4.32 -5.19
C MET A 96 -11.86 -5.12 -5.10
N LYS A 97 -11.90 -6.45 -5.22
CA LYS A 97 -10.69 -7.29 -5.25
C LYS A 97 -9.82 -6.98 -6.47
N GLU A 98 -10.42 -6.77 -7.64
CA GLU A 98 -9.66 -6.42 -8.84
C GLU A 98 -8.96 -5.06 -8.68
N LEU A 99 -9.66 -4.06 -8.15
CA LEU A 99 -9.09 -2.75 -7.84
C LEU A 99 -7.97 -2.85 -6.79
N GLN A 100 -8.16 -3.67 -5.75
CA GLN A 100 -7.15 -3.92 -4.73
C GLN A 100 -5.89 -4.54 -5.35
N ASN A 101 -6.02 -5.56 -6.20
CA ASN A 101 -4.89 -6.20 -6.87
C ASN A 101 -4.14 -5.22 -7.79
N LYS A 102 -4.86 -4.35 -8.50
CA LYS A 102 -4.26 -3.28 -9.32
C LYS A 102 -3.49 -2.28 -8.45
N LEU A 103 -4.05 -1.89 -7.31
CA LEU A 103 -3.41 -0.98 -6.38
C LEU A 103 -2.14 -1.59 -5.78
N GLU A 104 -2.18 -2.86 -5.36
CA GLU A 104 -1.01 -3.59 -4.85
C GLU A 104 0.10 -3.69 -5.89
N SER A 105 -0.25 -4.00 -7.15
CA SER A 105 0.70 -4.04 -8.26
C SER A 105 1.33 -2.67 -8.53
N CYS A 106 0.53 -1.60 -8.46
CA CYS A 106 1.02 -0.22 -8.63
C CYS A 106 1.97 0.18 -7.50
N LEU A 107 1.62 -0.14 -6.25
CA LEU A 107 2.47 0.12 -5.09
C LEU A 107 3.82 -0.61 -5.20
N GLN A 108 3.82 -1.87 -5.61
CA GLN A 108 5.06 -2.62 -5.86
C GLN A 108 5.91 -1.97 -6.95
N PHE A 109 5.29 -1.57 -8.07
CA PHE A 109 6.00 -0.89 -9.14
C PHE A 109 6.62 0.43 -8.65
N CYS A 110 5.87 1.26 -7.93
CA CYS A 110 6.37 2.51 -7.36
C CYS A 110 7.52 2.26 -6.36
N GLY A 111 7.43 1.22 -5.55
CA GLY A 111 8.52 0.79 -4.66
C GLY A 111 9.81 0.46 -5.43
N ASN A 112 9.71 -0.36 -6.46
CA ASN A 112 10.85 -0.73 -7.30
C ASN A 112 11.48 0.48 -8.01
N VAL A 113 10.66 1.41 -8.52
CA VAL A 113 11.15 2.65 -9.15
C VAL A 113 11.88 3.52 -8.13
N LYS A 114 11.34 3.66 -6.92
CA LYS A 114 11.97 4.41 -5.83
C LYS A 114 13.35 3.84 -5.48
N GLU A 115 13.45 2.53 -5.24
CA GLU A 115 14.74 1.89 -4.92
C GLU A 115 15.77 2.07 -6.03
N ARG A 116 15.34 1.97 -7.29
CA ARG A 116 16.22 2.19 -8.44
C ARG A 116 16.71 3.64 -8.51
N LEU A 117 15.85 4.62 -8.24
CA LEU A 117 16.23 6.04 -8.22
C LEU A 117 17.21 6.34 -7.08
N GLU A 118 16.98 5.80 -5.89
CA GLU A 118 17.89 5.94 -4.75
C GLU A 118 19.28 5.39 -5.08
N LYS A 119 19.34 4.23 -5.75
CA LYS A 119 20.61 3.65 -6.21
C LYS A 119 21.31 4.54 -7.24
N ILE A 120 20.59 5.05 -8.23
CA ILE A 120 21.15 5.94 -9.26
C ILE A 120 21.72 7.22 -8.64
N LEU A 121 21.04 7.79 -7.65
CA LEU A 121 21.54 8.97 -6.94
C LEU A 121 22.84 8.67 -6.20
N LEU A 122 22.90 7.56 -5.47
CA LEU A 122 24.09 7.17 -4.71
C LEU A 122 25.28 6.84 -5.61
N ASP A 123 25.04 6.12 -6.71
CA ASP A 123 26.07 5.82 -7.72
C ASP A 123 26.53 7.10 -8.44
N GLY A 124 25.61 8.06 -8.68
CA GLY A 124 25.92 9.37 -9.24
C GLY A 124 26.85 10.20 -8.36
N ASP A 125 26.57 10.27 -7.05
CA ASP A 125 27.44 10.98 -6.10
C ASP A 125 28.81 10.34 -6.00
N LYS A 126 28.87 9.00 -5.96
CA LYS A 126 30.13 8.25 -5.92
C LYS A 126 30.96 8.51 -7.18
N THR A 127 30.37 8.37 -8.36
CA THR A 127 31.07 8.60 -9.64
C THR A 127 31.55 10.05 -9.76
N PHE A 128 30.76 11.02 -9.28
CA PHE A 128 31.18 12.43 -9.24
C PHE A 128 32.43 12.63 -8.38
N GLN A 129 32.48 12.06 -7.17
CA GLN A 129 33.67 12.17 -6.31
C GLN A 129 34.88 11.46 -6.93
N GLU A 130 34.71 10.26 -7.49
CA GLU A 130 35.80 9.53 -8.16
C GLU A 130 36.39 10.33 -9.32
N ILE A 131 35.55 10.91 -10.18
CA ILE A 131 36.01 11.75 -11.30
C ILE A 131 36.73 13.01 -10.78
N LYS A 132 36.19 13.65 -9.74
CA LYS A 132 36.80 14.83 -9.12
C LYS A 132 38.19 14.51 -8.57
N ASP A 133 38.33 13.39 -7.86
CA ASP A 133 39.60 12.95 -7.29
C ASP A 133 40.61 12.60 -8.39
N GLN A 134 40.17 11.94 -9.47
CA GLN A 134 41.01 11.69 -10.64
C GLN A 134 41.52 12.99 -11.27
N ILE A 135 40.65 13.98 -11.48
CA ILE A 135 41.04 15.29 -12.02
C ILE A 135 42.11 15.95 -11.14
N LEU A 136 41.93 15.92 -9.81
CA LEU A 136 42.87 16.50 -8.87
C LEU A 136 44.22 15.77 -8.86
N LEU A 137 44.20 14.44 -8.94
CA LEU A 137 45.40 13.61 -9.02
C LEU A 137 46.17 13.88 -10.32
N THR A 138 45.50 13.81 -11.47
CA THR A 138 46.12 14.07 -12.78
C THR A 138 46.69 15.49 -12.85
N LYS A 139 45.99 16.49 -12.29
CA LYS A 139 46.52 17.85 -12.17
C LYS A 139 47.84 17.88 -11.41
N LYS A 140 47.93 17.15 -10.29
CA LYS A 140 49.15 17.07 -9.47
C LYS A 140 50.28 16.38 -10.24
N GLU A 141 50.00 15.25 -10.87
CA GLU A 141 50.98 14.47 -11.65
C GLU A 141 51.56 15.28 -12.81
N ILE A 142 50.71 15.99 -13.56
CA ILE A 142 51.16 16.88 -14.64
C ILE A 142 52.08 17.98 -14.09
N LYS A 143 51.70 18.61 -12.97
CA LYS A 143 52.52 19.66 -12.35
C LYS A 143 53.88 19.13 -11.93
N GLU A 144 53.93 17.98 -11.26
CA GLU A 144 55.18 17.34 -10.83
C GLU A 144 56.06 16.95 -12.01
N THR A 145 55.47 16.43 -13.08
CA THR A 145 56.19 16.04 -14.29
C THR A 145 56.81 17.25 -14.99
N VAL A 146 56.04 18.33 -15.14
CA VAL A 146 56.53 19.58 -15.75
C VAL A 146 57.62 20.23 -14.89
N SER A 147 57.45 20.27 -13.57
CA SER A 147 58.46 20.81 -12.64
C SER A 147 59.76 20.03 -12.74
N LYS A 148 59.70 18.69 -12.73
CA LYS A 148 60.88 17.84 -12.84
C LYS A 148 61.63 18.06 -14.16
N TYR A 149 60.91 18.12 -15.28
CA TYR A 149 61.54 18.36 -16.59
C TYR A 149 62.17 19.76 -16.69
N ALA A 150 61.54 20.77 -16.08
CA ALA A 150 62.12 22.11 -16.03
C ALA A 150 63.40 22.16 -15.20
N GLU A 151 63.45 21.46 -14.06
CA GLU A 151 64.65 21.33 -13.22
C GLU A 151 65.78 20.62 -13.98
N GLU A 152 65.49 19.51 -14.66
CA GLU A 152 66.46 18.78 -15.49
C GLU A 152 67.07 19.66 -16.60
N LEU A 153 66.24 20.44 -17.32
CA LEU A 153 66.72 21.36 -18.36
C LEU A 153 67.58 22.50 -17.80
N LEU A 154 67.25 23.00 -16.61
CA LEU A 154 68.03 24.04 -15.94
C LEU A 154 69.41 23.50 -15.50
N GLU A 155 69.44 22.28 -14.95
CA GLU A 155 70.69 21.59 -14.60
C GLU A 155 71.57 21.35 -15.83
N GLU A 156 70.98 20.91 -16.95
CA GLU A 156 71.70 20.71 -18.21
C GLU A 156 72.29 22.03 -18.73
N LEU A 157 71.51 23.12 -18.72
CA LEU A 157 71.96 24.44 -19.12
C LEU A 157 73.13 24.93 -18.25
N GLU A 158 73.04 24.78 -16.94
CA GLU A 158 74.11 25.15 -16.01
C GLU A 158 75.40 24.36 -16.24
N SER A 159 75.26 23.06 -16.52
CA SER A 159 76.37 22.16 -16.80
C SER A 159 77.12 22.57 -18.07
N ILE A 160 76.41 23.05 -19.09
CA ILE A 160 77.01 23.55 -20.33
C ILE A 160 77.63 24.94 -20.14
N TRP A 161 76.96 25.84 -19.40
CA TRP A 161 77.41 27.22 -19.24
C TRP A 161 78.67 27.37 -18.37
N LYS A 162 78.77 26.65 -17.24
CA LYS A 162 79.90 26.78 -16.30
C LYS A 162 81.29 26.53 -16.96
N PRO A 163 81.48 25.49 -17.79
CA PRO A 163 82.72 25.29 -18.54
C PRO A 163 83.01 26.41 -19.55
N THR A 164 82.00 26.87 -20.29
CA THR A 164 82.15 27.94 -21.28
C THR A 164 82.54 29.26 -20.63
N GLU A 165 81.91 29.58 -19.49
CA GLU A 165 82.24 30.77 -18.70
C GLU A 165 83.68 30.74 -18.19
N ASN A 166 84.18 29.57 -17.76
CA ASN A 166 85.56 29.41 -17.31
C ASN A 166 86.57 29.55 -18.47
N GLN A 167 86.23 29.06 -19.66
CA GLN A 167 87.10 29.21 -20.85
C GLN A 167 87.19 30.66 -21.35
N ILE A 168 86.13 31.47 -21.19
CA ILE A 168 86.14 32.89 -21.58
C ILE A 168 86.92 33.76 -20.57
N LYS A 169 87.04 33.32 -19.31
CA LYS A 169 87.76 34.04 -18.25
C LYS A 169 89.26 33.75 -18.17
N THR A 170 89.78 32.84 -18.99
CA THR A 170 91.22 32.47 -19.06
C THR A 170 91.88 33.16 -20.25
#